data_AF-A0A955XSY4-F1
#
_entry.id   AF-A0A955XSY4-F1
#
_cell.length_a   1.000
_cell.length_b   1.000
_cell.length_c   1.000
_cell.angle_alpha   90.00
_cell.angle_beta   90.00
_cell.angle_gamma   90.00
#
_symmetry.space_group_name_H-M   'P 1'
#
loop_
_entity.id
_entity.type
_entity.pdbx_description
1 polymer ?
#
loop_
_entity_poly.entity_id
_entity_poly.type
_entity_poly.pdbx_seq_one_letter_code
_entity_poly.pdbx_strand_id
1 'polypeptide(L)'
;MFSLFRWARRRGLSRRPFPDHWRPHLRERVPVYDSLPEATRELFEDQLKVFAWSKHFIGARGMQITDEVKVVIAATAVRLTVGLGLKHYDRLTEIVVYPFDYTH
;
A
#
# COMPACT_ATOMS: atom_id res chain seq x y z
N MET A 1 -22.50 1.90 4.84
CA MET A 1 -23.31 0.76 4.37
C MET A 1 -22.53 -0.28 3.55
N PHE A 2 -21.39 0.03 2.92
CA PHE A 2 -20.57 -0.94 2.15
C PHE A 2 -19.41 -1.64 2.92
N SER A 3 -19.45 -1.73 4.25
CA SER A 3 -18.31 -2.23 5.05
C SER A 3 -18.09 -3.74 4.91
N LEU A 4 -19.15 -4.53 4.81
CA LEU A 4 -19.05 -6.00 4.74
C LEU A 4 -18.37 -6.50 3.46
N PHE A 5 -18.75 -5.95 2.30
CA PHE A 5 -18.14 -6.30 1.00
C PHE A 5 -16.65 -5.92 0.95
N ARG A 6 -16.30 -4.77 1.50
CA ARG A 6 -14.89 -4.36 1.63
C ARG A 6 -14.11 -5.26 2.57
N TRP A 7 -14.70 -5.66 3.69
CA TRP A 7 -14.10 -6.60 4.63
C TRP A 7 -13.89 -7.97 4.02
N ALA A 8 -14.88 -8.52 3.30
CA ALA A 8 -14.78 -9.80 2.60
C ALA A 8 -13.70 -9.74 1.49
N ARG A 9 -13.68 -8.66 0.70
CA ARG A 9 -12.63 -8.42 -0.31
C ARG A 9 -11.25 -8.35 0.33
N ARG A 10 -11.08 -7.62 1.43
CA ARG A 10 -9.81 -7.57 2.18
C ARG A 10 -9.41 -8.93 2.71
N ARG A 11 -10.35 -9.71 3.24
CA ARG A 11 -10.09 -11.06 3.76
C ARG A 11 -9.59 -12.01 2.66
N GLY A 12 -10.11 -11.89 1.45
CA GLY A 12 -9.59 -12.60 0.28
C GLY A 12 -8.18 -12.15 -0.12
N LEU A 13 -7.89 -10.85 -0.07
CA LEU A 13 -6.58 -10.29 -0.40
C LEU A 13 -5.50 -10.64 0.65
N SER A 14 -5.84 -10.65 1.94
CA SER A 14 -4.90 -10.99 3.03
C SER A 14 -4.35 -12.40 2.89
N ARG A 15 -5.13 -13.33 2.33
CA ARG A 15 -4.73 -14.73 2.10
C ARG A 15 -3.67 -14.91 1.02
N ARG A 16 -3.52 -13.94 0.11
CA ARG A 16 -2.49 -14.02 -0.94
C ARG A 16 -1.12 -13.74 -0.30
N PRO A 17 -0.07 -14.48 -0.66
CA PRO A 17 1.26 -14.21 -0.13
C PRO A 17 1.75 -12.82 -0.55
N PHE A 18 2.68 -12.25 0.23
CA PHE A 18 3.34 -11.02 -0.17
C PHE A 18 4.19 -11.29 -1.44
N PRO A 19 4.07 -10.50 -2.52
CA PRO A 19 4.87 -10.74 -3.72
C PRO A 19 6.36 -10.50 -3.49
N ASP A 20 7.20 -11.51 -3.75
CA ASP A 20 8.64 -11.41 -3.44
C ASP A 20 9.35 -10.28 -4.18
N HIS A 21 8.94 -10.01 -5.43
CA HIS A 21 9.49 -8.92 -6.26
C HIS A 21 9.16 -7.51 -5.73
N TRP A 22 8.29 -7.37 -4.73
CA TRP A 22 8.02 -6.07 -4.10
C TRP A 22 9.06 -5.70 -3.02
N ARG A 23 9.72 -6.69 -2.41
CA ARG A 23 10.71 -6.43 -1.34
C ARG A 23 11.90 -5.59 -1.79
N PRO A 24 12.47 -5.77 -2.99
CA PRO A 24 13.53 -4.89 -3.49
C PRO A 24 13.13 -3.41 -3.51
N HIS A 25 11.92 -3.08 -4.00
CA HIS A 25 11.42 -1.70 -4.00
C HIS A 25 11.30 -1.12 -2.59
N LEU A 26 10.88 -1.93 -1.61
CA LEU A 26 10.81 -1.50 -0.21
C LEU A 26 12.18 -1.22 0.37
N ARG A 27 13.14 -2.13 0.19
CA ARG A 27 14.50 -1.96 0.70
C ARG A 27 15.18 -0.74 0.10
N GLU A 28 14.98 -0.49 -1.19
CA GLU A 28 15.60 0.62 -1.91
C GLU A 28 14.96 1.98 -1.57
N ARG A 29 13.62 2.06 -1.48
CA ARG A 29 12.89 3.33 -1.39
C ARG A 29 12.33 3.65 -0.01
N VAL A 30 12.30 2.67 0.90
CA VAL A 30 11.63 2.78 2.20
C VAL A 30 12.57 2.32 3.32
N PRO A 31 13.58 3.14 3.71
CA PRO A 31 14.65 2.71 4.62
C PRO A 31 14.18 2.17 5.97
N VAL A 32 13.00 2.60 6.46
CA VAL A 32 12.43 2.11 7.73
C VAL A 32 12.04 0.64 7.67
N TYR A 33 11.81 0.07 6.49
CA TYR A 33 11.36 -1.32 6.34
C TYR A 33 12.38 -2.33 6.89
N ASP A 34 13.67 -2.06 6.69
CA ASP A 34 14.74 -2.94 7.19
C ASP A 34 14.99 -2.78 8.69
N SER A 35 14.58 -1.68 9.31
CA SER A 35 14.68 -1.48 10.76
C SER A 35 13.47 -2.00 11.55
N LEU A 36 12.41 -2.45 10.88
CA LEU A 36 11.25 -3.05 11.57
C LEU A 36 11.63 -4.39 12.20
N PRO A 37 11.18 -4.66 13.45
CA PRO A 37 11.19 -6.01 14.02
C PRO A 37 10.42 -6.98 13.14
N GLU A 38 10.81 -8.26 13.12
CA GLU A 38 10.26 -9.25 12.18
C GLU A 38 8.73 -9.35 12.23
N ALA A 39 8.13 -9.47 13.42
CA ALA A 39 6.68 -9.51 13.57
C ALA A 39 5.97 -8.24 13.05
N THR A 40 6.60 -7.07 13.22
CA THR A 40 6.05 -5.81 12.70
C THR A 40 6.23 -5.74 11.19
N ARG A 41 7.32 -6.27 10.64
CA ARG A 41 7.57 -6.34 9.19
C ARG A 41 6.56 -7.25 8.51
N GLU A 42 6.27 -8.42 9.06
CA GLU A 42 5.23 -9.32 8.55
C GLU A 42 3.85 -8.62 8.53
N LEU A 43 3.47 -7.97 9.64
CA LEU A 43 2.22 -7.21 9.71
C LEU A 43 2.19 -6.04 8.71
N PHE A 44 3.32 -5.36 8.54
CA PHE A 44 3.48 -4.27 7.60
C PHE A 44 3.29 -4.75 6.15
N GLU A 45 3.96 -5.84 5.76
CA GLU A 45 3.81 -6.47 4.44
C GLU A 45 2.36 -6.89 4.17
N ASP A 46 1.71 -7.50 5.15
CA ASP A 46 0.32 -7.94 5.06
C ASP A 46 -0.66 -6.77 4.87
N GLN A 47 -0.45 -5.68 5.60
CA GLN A 47 -1.27 -4.48 5.43
C GLN A 47 -0.95 -3.77 4.11
N LEU A 48 0.31 -3.74 3.70
CA LEU A 48 0.76 -3.11 2.46
C LEU A 48 0.14 -3.78 1.25
N LYS A 49 0.25 -5.11 1.13
CA LYS A 49 -0.32 -5.84 -0.02
C LYS A 49 -1.82 -5.67 -0.12
N VAL A 50 -2.52 -5.70 1.02
CA VAL A 50 -3.96 -5.47 1.07
C VAL A 50 -4.31 -4.04 0.68
N PHE A 51 -3.56 -3.05 1.16
CA PHE A 51 -3.76 -1.66 0.75
C PHE A 51 -3.56 -1.53 -0.76
N ALA A 52 -2.40 -1.92 -1.28
CA ALA A 52 -2.03 -1.80 -2.69
C ALA A 52 -3.05 -2.48 -3.63
N TRP A 53 -3.53 -3.69 -3.33
CA TRP A 53 -4.53 -4.36 -4.18
C TRP A 53 -5.96 -3.85 -3.98
N SER A 54 -6.24 -3.13 -2.89
CA SER A 54 -7.58 -2.60 -2.62
C SER A 54 -7.83 -1.23 -3.24
N LYS A 55 -6.78 -0.49 -3.61
CA LYS A 55 -6.89 0.87 -4.16
C LYS A 55 -6.80 0.87 -5.68
N HIS A 56 -7.44 1.86 -6.29
CA HIS A 56 -7.31 2.16 -7.70
C HIS A 56 -6.25 3.24 -7.87
N PHE A 57 -5.14 2.90 -8.51
CA PHE A 57 -4.06 3.83 -8.79
C PHE A 57 -4.21 4.35 -10.22
N ILE A 58 -4.20 5.68 -10.38
CA ILE A 58 -4.44 6.36 -11.64
C ILE A 58 -3.23 7.22 -11.96
N GLY A 59 -2.59 6.96 -13.09
CA GLY A 59 -1.50 7.78 -13.59
C GLY A 59 -2.04 8.99 -14.35
N ALA A 60 -1.76 10.20 -13.85
CA ALA A 60 -2.09 11.43 -14.55
C ALA A 60 -0.93 11.87 -15.46
N ARG A 61 -1.24 12.58 -16.54
CA ARG A 61 -0.23 13.21 -17.42
C ARG A 61 0.84 12.24 -17.94
N GLY A 62 0.47 11.00 -18.26
CA GLY A 62 1.38 9.99 -18.77
C GLY A 62 2.21 9.26 -17.71
N MET A 63 1.97 9.52 -16.40
CA MET A 63 2.62 8.79 -15.32
C MET A 63 2.29 7.29 -15.39
N GLN A 64 3.31 6.44 -15.44
CA GLN A 64 3.12 5.00 -15.40
C GLN A 64 3.00 4.53 -13.95
N ILE A 65 1.96 3.74 -13.66
CA ILE A 65 1.77 3.12 -12.35
C ILE A 65 2.43 1.74 -12.34
N THR A 66 3.73 1.72 -12.06
CA THR A 66 4.52 0.50 -11.87
C THR A 66 4.25 -0.13 -10.49
N ASP A 67 4.77 -1.33 -10.26
CA ASP A 67 4.72 -1.95 -8.93
C ASP A 67 5.54 -1.16 -7.91
N GLU A 68 6.68 -0.59 -8.29
CA GLU A 68 7.44 0.33 -7.44
C GLU A 68 6.55 1.48 -6.93
N VAL A 69 5.83 2.15 -7.82
CA VAL A 69 4.93 3.27 -7.46
C VAL A 69 3.87 2.82 -6.46
N LYS A 70 3.20 1.69 -6.74
CA LYS A 70 2.15 1.16 -5.83
C LYS A 70 2.74 0.78 -4.47
N VAL A 71 3.88 0.09 -4.46
CA VAL A 71 4.54 -0.42 -3.26
C VAL A 71 5.00 0.73 -2.39
N VAL A 72 5.67 1.74 -2.94
CA VAL A 72 6.20 2.87 -2.17
C VAL A 72 5.07 3.74 -1.61
N ILE A 73 4.02 4.00 -2.38
CA ILE A 73 2.84 4.74 -1.88
C ILE A 73 2.15 3.94 -0.77
N ALA A 74 1.92 2.64 -0.99
CA ALA A 74 1.29 1.78 0.01
C ALA A 74 2.13 1.68 1.29
N ALA A 75 3.45 1.55 1.18
CA ALA A 75 4.38 1.55 2.31
C ALA A 75 4.27 2.83 3.13
N THR A 76 4.20 3.97 2.47
CA THR A 76 4.10 5.28 3.13
C THR A 76 2.79 5.42 3.90
N ALA A 77 1.67 4.97 3.32
CA ALA A 77 0.38 4.94 4.01
C ALA A 77 0.35 3.95 5.18
N VAL A 78 0.86 2.73 4.96
CA VAL A 78 0.86 1.67 5.99
C VAL A 78 1.80 1.99 7.14
N ARG A 79 2.93 2.68 6.89
CA ARG A 79 3.83 3.15 7.96
C ARG A 79 3.09 3.92 9.06
N LEU A 80 2.09 4.73 8.70
CA LEU A 80 1.32 5.52 9.65
C LEU A 80 0.22 4.73 10.37
N THR A 81 -0.11 3.54 9.85
CA THR A 81 -1.27 2.76 10.30
C THR A 81 -0.92 1.34 10.74
N VAL A 82 0.36 0.95 10.67
CA VAL A 82 0.87 -0.32 11.20
C VAL A 82 0.53 -0.40 12.68
N GLY A 83 -0.15 -1.47 13.08
CA GLY A 83 -0.72 -1.63 14.44
C GLY A 83 -2.10 -1.00 14.68
N LEU A 84 -2.53 -0.01 13.89
CA LEU A 84 -3.87 0.61 13.97
C LEU A 84 -4.89 -0.03 13.01
N GLY A 85 -4.40 -0.59 11.90
CA GLY A 85 -5.16 -1.27 10.87
C GLY A 85 -5.71 -0.34 9.77
N LEU A 86 -6.03 -0.94 8.63
CA LEU A 86 -6.40 -0.25 7.38
C LEU A 86 -7.78 0.41 7.36
N LYS A 87 -8.55 0.33 8.45
CA LYS A 87 -9.89 0.95 8.58
C LYS A 87 -9.85 2.48 8.38
N HIS A 88 -8.72 3.10 8.71
CA HIS A 88 -8.51 4.54 8.54
C HIS A 88 -8.48 4.98 7.07
N TYR A 89 -8.18 4.06 6.16
CA TYR A 89 -8.21 4.30 4.72
C TYR A 89 -9.49 3.77 4.06
N ASP A 90 -10.59 3.63 4.82
CA ASP A 90 -11.78 3.01 4.27
C ASP A 90 -12.51 3.88 3.25
N ARG A 91 -12.45 5.20 3.41
CA ARG A 91 -13.05 6.15 2.46
C ARG A 91 -12.16 6.45 1.26
N LEU A 92 -10.87 6.14 1.34
CA LEU A 92 -9.93 6.28 0.22
C LEU A 92 -10.16 5.14 -0.78
N THR A 93 -10.56 5.47 -2.00
CA THR A 93 -10.77 4.49 -3.09
C THR A 93 -9.73 4.62 -4.18
N GLU A 94 -9.37 5.85 -4.52
CA GLU A 94 -8.53 6.20 -5.65
C GLU A 94 -7.30 6.99 -5.20
N ILE A 95 -6.19 6.77 -5.88
CA ILE A 95 -4.92 7.47 -5.68
C ILE A 95 -4.47 7.94 -7.06
N VAL A 96 -4.52 9.26 -7.28
CA VAL A 96 -4.07 9.87 -8.53
C VAL A 96 -2.63 10.32 -8.37
N VAL A 97 -1.74 9.83 -9.23
CA VAL A 97 -0.29 10.07 -9.18
C VAL A 97 0.12 10.93 -10.35
N TYR A 98 0.79 12.03 -10.05
CA TYR A 98 1.37 12.95 -11.03
C TYR A 98 2.89 12.74 -11.12
N PRO A 99 3.51 13.00 -12.28
CA PRO A 99 4.96 12.85 -12.46
C PRO A 99 5.77 14.03 -11.93
N PHE A 100 5.10 15.08 -11.44
CA PHE A 100 5.71 16.31 -10.91
C PHE A 100 5.00 16.76 -9.64
N ASP A 101 5.72 17.52 -8.83
CA ASP A 101 5.19 18.19 -7.66
C ASP A 101 4.24 19.33 -8.05
N TYR A 102 3.32 19.65 -7.14
CA TYR A 102 2.41 20.75 -7.33
C TYR A 102 3.07 22.05 -6.86
N THR A 103 3.27 22.98 -7.79
CA THR A 103 3.73 24.35 -7.51
C THR A 103 2.54 25.30 -7.59
N HIS A 104 2.32 26.08 -6.52
CA HIS A 104 1.29 27.13 -6.45
C HIS A 104 1.65 28.36 -7.28
#